data_AF-A0A381V912-F1
#
_entry.id   AF-A0A381V912-F1
#
_cell.length_a   1.000
_cell.length_b   1.000
_cell.length_c   1.000
_cell.angle_alpha   90.00
_cell.angle_beta   90.00
_cell.angle_gamma   90.00
#
_symmetry.space_group_name_H-M   'P 1'
#
loop_
_entity.id
_entity.type
_entity.pdbx_description
1 polymer ?
#
loop_
_entity_poly.entity_id
_entity_poly.type
_entity_poly.pdbx_seq_one_letter_code
_entity_poly.pdbx_strand_id
1 'polypeptide(L)'
;MKRDNYEVVLTVGRKLMKKLIITMIAIAFSFSAYSEIYLIEKNESIGVWCVNTYVFVGHSGALVQLYSRTENKPLSCKIYEKYKK
;
A
#
# COMPACT_ATOMS: atom_id res chain seq x y z
N MET A 1 41.15 -26.17 -14.48
CA MET A 1 41.45 -24.72 -14.55
C MET A 1 40.47 -23.91 -15.40
N LYS A 2 40.26 -24.18 -16.70
CA LYS A 2 39.19 -23.48 -17.48
C LYS A 2 37.77 -23.88 -17.08
N ARG A 3 37.60 -25.09 -16.54
CA ARG A 3 36.28 -25.60 -16.13
C ARG A 3 35.73 -24.95 -14.86
N ASP A 4 36.61 -24.77 -13.87
CA ASP A 4 36.26 -24.22 -12.57
C ASP A 4 35.77 -22.76 -12.70
N ASN A 5 36.32 -22.02 -13.68
CA ASN A 5 35.88 -20.66 -13.99
C ASN A 5 34.45 -20.59 -14.56
N TYR A 6 33.99 -21.58 -15.35
CA TYR A 6 32.60 -21.56 -15.83
C TYR A 6 31.60 -21.83 -14.70
N GLU A 7 31.95 -22.69 -13.73
CA GLU A 7 31.06 -23.00 -12.60
C GLU A 7 30.91 -21.82 -11.66
N VAL A 8 32.01 -21.10 -11.43
CA VAL A 8 31.99 -19.85 -10.65
C VAL A 8 31.12 -18.80 -11.35
N VAL A 9 31.28 -18.60 -12.65
CA VAL A 9 30.46 -17.65 -13.43
C VAL A 9 28.98 -18.02 -13.41
N LEU A 10 28.64 -19.30 -13.61
CA LEU A 10 27.26 -19.79 -13.56
C LEU A 10 26.65 -19.63 -12.16
N THR A 11 27.43 -19.86 -11.11
CA THR A 11 26.95 -19.76 -9.71
C THR A 11 26.72 -18.30 -9.30
N VAL A 12 27.63 -17.40 -9.68
CA VAL A 12 27.47 -15.95 -9.46
C VAL A 12 26.29 -15.41 -10.27
N GLY A 13 26.16 -15.81 -11.53
CA GLY A 13 25.02 -15.45 -12.38
C GLY A 13 23.67 -15.89 -11.80
N ARG A 14 23.57 -17.13 -11.29
CA ARG A 14 22.35 -17.62 -10.61
C ARG A 14 22.02 -16.82 -9.35
N LYS A 15 23.03 -16.43 -8.54
CA LYS A 15 22.81 -15.59 -7.35
C LYS A 15 22.32 -14.20 -7.73
N LEU A 16 22.87 -13.60 -8.80
CA LEU A 16 22.45 -12.29 -9.28
C LEU A 16 21.01 -12.31 -9.82
N MET A 17 20.67 -13.29 -10.67
CA MET A 17 19.30 -13.46 -11.18
C MET A 17 18.27 -13.63 -10.07
N LYS A 18 18.57 -14.47 -9.05
CA LYS A 18 17.68 -14.63 -7.89
C LYS A 18 17.45 -13.31 -7.15
N LYS A 19 18.50 -12.51 -6.95
CA LYS A 19 18.38 -11.20 -6.31
C LYS A 19 17.50 -10.26 -7.12
N LEU A 20 17.70 -10.18 -8.44
CA LEU A 20 16.88 -9.34 -9.32
C LEU A 20 15.40 -9.73 -9.27
N ILE A 21 15.08 -11.01 -9.34
CA ILE A 21 13.69 -11.50 -9.27
C ILE A 21 13.06 -11.11 -7.93
N ILE A 22 13.76 -11.31 -6.81
CA ILE A 22 13.26 -10.94 -5.48
C ILE A 22 13.03 -9.42 -5.38
N THR A 23 13.95 -8.61 -5.90
CA THR A 23 13.80 -7.15 -5.93
C THR A 23 12.61 -6.72 -6.78
N MET A 24 12.40 -7.32 -7.94
CA MET A 24 11.23 -7.04 -8.78
C MET A 24 9.91 -7.38 -8.07
N ILE A 25 9.84 -8.51 -7.38
CA ILE A 25 8.66 -8.91 -6.60
C ILE A 25 8.41 -7.91 -5.46
N ALA A 26 9.46 -7.52 -4.72
CA ALA A 26 9.34 -6.57 -3.62
C ALA A 26 8.86 -5.18 -4.11
N ILE A 27 9.36 -4.73 -5.26
CA ILE A 27 8.93 -3.48 -5.89
C ILE A 27 7.46 -3.58 -6.33
N ALA A 28 7.08 -4.66 -7.01
CA ALA A 28 5.69 -4.87 -7.45
C ALA A 28 4.71 -4.93 -6.27
N PHE A 29 5.08 -5.61 -5.18
CA PHE A 29 4.28 -5.66 -3.96
C PHE A 29 4.17 -4.28 -3.30
N SER A 30 5.26 -3.53 -3.24
CA SER A 30 5.27 -2.17 -2.68
C SER A 30 4.37 -1.22 -3.48
N PHE A 31 4.37 -1.32 -4.82
CA PHE A 31 3.44 -0.58 -5.68
C PHE A 31 1.99 -1.03 -5.49
N SER A 32 1.72 -2.32 -5.27
CA SER A 32 0.35 -2.79 -4.99
C SER A 32 -0.19 -2.34 -3.63
N ALA A 33 0.70 -2.09 -2.68
CA ALA A 33 0.36 -1.62 -1.33
C ALA A 33 0.27 -0.08 -1.26
N TYR A 34 0.63 0.62 -2.34
CA TYR A 34 0.53 2.06 -2.40
C TYR A 34 -0.94 2.46 -2.29
N SER A 35 -1.27 3.19 -1.22
CA SER A 35 -2.59 3.76 -1.03
C SER A 35 -2.53 5.24 -1.35
N GLU A 36 -3.35 5.69 -2.28
CA GLU A 36 -3.51 7.10 -2.58
C GLU A 36 -4.36 7.74 -1.48
N ILE A 37 -3.76 8.68 -0.74
CA ILE A 37 -4.44 9.40 0.33
C ILE A 37 -4.47 10.87 -0.03
N TYR A 38 -5.67 11.43 -0.17
CA TYR A 38 -5.87 12.84 -0.45
C TYR A 38 -6.89 13.46 0.51
N LEU A 39 -6.60 14.68 0.96
CA LEU A 39 -7.53 15.48 1.74
C LEU A 39 -8.43 16.22 0.74
N ILE A 40 -9.74 15.96 0.79
CA ILE A 40 -10.72 16.62 -0.06
C ILE A 40 -11.02 18.00 0.52
N GLU A 41 -11.36 18.03 1.80
CA GLU A 41 -11.77 19.24 2.49
C GLU A 41 -11.42 19.16 3.97
N LYS A 42 -11.14 20.31 4.58
CA LYS A 42 -10.94 20.42 6.02
C LYS A 42 -11.62 21.67 6.51
N ASN A 43 -12.49 21.50 7.50
CA ASN A 43 -13.12 22.60 8.22
C ASN A 43 -12.92 22.37 9.72
N GLU A 44 -12.14 23.26 10.35
CA GLU A 44 -11.81 23.22 11.78
C GLU A 44 -11.35 21.83 12.25
N SER A 45 -12.22 21.12 13.01
CA SER A 45 -11.99 19.82 13.60
C SER A 45 -12.41 18.63 12.72
N ILE A 46 -13.07 18.89 11.58
CA ILE A 46 -13.58 17.87 10.65
C ILE A 46 -12.73 17.89 9.37
N GLY A 47 -12.21 16.72 8.99
CA GLY A 47 -11.50 16.54 7.72
C GLY A 47 -12.13 15.44 6.88
N VAL A 48 -12.35 15.68 5.60
CA VAL A 48 -12.80 14.67 4.64
C VAL A 48 -11.59 14.16 3.86
N TRP A 49 -11.32 12.87 4.00
CA TRP A 49 -10.19 12.19 3.39
C TRP A 49 -10.70 11.18 2.39
N CYS A 50 -9.99 11.02 1.28
CA CYS A 50 -10.14 9.87 0.46
C CYS A 50 -8.90 9.00 0.55
N VAL A 51 -9.13 7.71 0.78
CA VAL A 51 -8.11 6.67 0.76
C VAL A 51 -8.51 5.69 -0.32
N ASN A 52 -7.75 5.69 -1.42
CA ASN A 52 -8.06 4.98 -2.65
C ASN A 52 -9.44 5.39 -3.21
N THR A 53 -10.40 4.47 -3.13
CA THR A 53 -11.77 4.66 -3.62
C THR A 53 -12.75 4.99 -2.49
N TYR A 54 -12.31 5.01 -1.23
CA TYR A 54 -13.17 5.19 -0.07
C TYR A 54 -13.07 6.59 0.48
N VAL A 55 -14.21 7.17 0.86
CA VAL A 55 -14.28 8.48 1.50
C VAL A 55 -14.54 8.33 2.98
N PHE A 56 -13.70 8.99 3.77
CA PHE A 56 -13.71 9.00 5.22
C PHE A 56 -13.92 10.41 5.73
N VAL A 57 -14.68 10.55 6.82
CA VAL A 57 -14.76 11.78 7.61
C VAL A 57 -14.06 11.55 8.93
N GLY A 58 -13.03 12.35 9.17
CA GLY A 58 -12.28 12.37 10.40
C GLY A 58 -12.74 13.47 11.33
N HIS A 59 -13.00 13.15 12.60
CA HIS A 59 -13.20 14.12 13.66
C HIS A 59 -12.57 13.62 14.96
N SER A 60 -11.80 14.47 15.64
CA SER A 60 -11.21 14.17 16.97
C SER A 60 -10.48 12.82 17.08
N GLY A 61 -9.79 12.40 16.01
CA GLY A 61 -9.01 11.16 15.99
C GLY A 61 -9.81 9.88 15.68
N ALA A 62 -11.11 9.99 15.39
CA ALA A 62 -11.92 8.92 14.80
C ALA A 62 -12.12 9.18 13.31
N LEU A 63 -12.15 8.11 12.51
CA LEU A 63 -12.47 8.14 11.08
C LEU A 63 -13.73 7.34 10.82
N VAL A 64 -14.67 7.92 10.09
CA VAL A 64 -15.94 7.29 9.71
C VAL A 64 -15.96 7.09 8.21
N GLN A 65 -16.10 5.86 7.76
CA GLN A 65 -16.27 5.55 6.34
C GLN A 65 -17.69 5.92 5.89
N LEU A 66 -17.82 6.86 4.95
CA LEU A 66 -19.11 7.32 4.44
C LEU A 66 -19.58 6.54 3.21
N TYR A 67 -18.72 6.40 2.21
CA TYR A 67 -19.06 5.72 0.97
C TYR A 67 -17.82 5.26 0.20
N SER A 68 -18.01 4.35 -0.75
CA SER A 68 -16.98 3.95 -1.72
C SER A 68 -17.38 4.42 -3.11
N ARG A 69 -16.43 4.93 -3.88
CA ARG A 69 -16.58 5.33 -5.27
C ARG A 69 -16.75 4.14 -6.22
N THR A 70 -16.39 2.93 -5.78
CA THR A 70 -16.53 1.69 -6.58
C THR A 70 -17.75 0.86 -6.22
N GLU A 71 -18.40 1.14 -5.09
CA GLU A 71 -19.57 0.39 -4.65
C GLU A 71 -20.82 1.26 -4.71
N ASN A 72 -21.76 0.92 -5.58
CA ASN A 72 -23.07 1.59 -5.67
C ASN A 72 -24.04 1.18 -4.55
N LYS A 73 -23.53 0.60 -3.46
CA LYS A 73 -24.33 0.15 -2.31
C LYS A 73 -23.95 1.00 -1.10
N PRO A 74 -24.92 1.37 -0.25
CA PRO A 74 -24.62 2.02 1.02
C PRO A 74 -23.74 1.09 1.85
N LEU A 75 -22.55 1.56 2.19
CA LEU A 75 -21.63 0.83 3.06
C LEU A 75 -22.07 0.99 4.50
N SER A 76 -21.89 -0.08 5.29
CA SER A 76 -22.08 0.00 6.73
C SER A 76 -21.09 1.03 7.28
N CYS A 77 -21.61 2.01 8.01
CA CYS A 77 -20.83 3.05 8.66
C CYS A 77 -19.87 2.39 9.66
N LYS A 78 -18.57 2.36 9.34
CA LYS A 78 -17.52 1.82 10.20
C LYS A 78 -16.75 2.97 10.81
N ILE A 79 -16.71 2.99 12.14
CA ILE A 79 -15.92 3.94 12.92
C ILE A 79 -14.58 3.28 13.24
N TYR A 80 -13.51 3.91 12.77
CA TYR A 80 -12.14 3.53 13.07
C TYR A 80 -11.61 4.53 14.11
N GLU A 81 -11.54 4.11 15.36
CA GLU A 81 -10.86 4.89 16.39
C GLU A 81 -9.36 4.63 16.34
N LYS A 82 -8.56 5.68 16.46
CA LYS A 82 -7.13 5.53 16.69
C LYS A 82 -6.94 4.80 18.02
N TYR A 83 -6.26 3.64 17.99
CA TYR A 83 -5.89 2.87 19.19
C TYR A 83 -5.46 3.82 20.31
N LYS A 84 -6.24 3.88 21.40
CA LYS A 84 -5.80 4.52 22.64
C LYS A 84 -4.63 3.68 23.15
N LYS A 85 -3.44 4.30 23.20
CA LYS A 85 -2.30 3.76 23.94
C LYS A 85 -2.60 3.76 25.43
#